data_AF-A0AAJ6GAE0-F1
#
_entry.id   AF-A0AAJ6GAE0-F1
#
_cell.length_a   1.000
_cell.length_b   1.000
_cell.length_c   1.000
_cell.angle_alpha   90.00
_cell.angle_beta   90.00
_cell.angle_gamma   90.00
#
_symmetry.space_group_name_H-M   'P 1'
#
loop_
_entity.id
_entity.type
_entity.pdbx_description
1 polymer ?
#
loop_
_entity_poly.entity_id
_entity_poly.type
_entity_poly.pdbx_seq_one_letter_code
_entity_poly.pdbx_strand_id
1 'polypeptide(L)'
;MLNRRGHAQPDDGYVFATAAGLVRAGATTDGGWFQQSLQQIDPVDPSPALAALGLTPDDLVGTSSNAAAPRTKTLLPLRNTAVLRGLRPHAAAVERACTEMGSTGLYPYAVITEGQVEARQFPRASGYLEDPATGIAAAALFFALAASGELPRGVLQVRQGVAMGRPSLITVEAGGQSHHQPRTCRVSGAVRFA
;
A
#
# COMPACT_ATOMS: atom_id res chain seq x y z
N MET A 1 -14.14 13.59 -10.82
CA MET A 1 -14.80 14.34 -11.91
C MET A 1 -16.29 14.05 -11.99
N LEU A 2 -16.73 12.78 -11.86
CA LEU A 2 -18.15 12.40 -11.87
C LEU A 2 -18.97 12.96 -10.70
N ASN A 3 -18.48 12.84 -9.46
CA ASN A 3 -19.16 13.37 -8.26
C ASN A 3 -19.37 14.89 -8.32
N ARG A 4 -18.32 15.67 -8.64
CA ARG A 4 -18.43 17.14 -8.81
C ARG A 4 -19.35 17.60 -9.95
N ARG A 5 -19.65 16.73 -10.92
CA ARG A 5 -20.59 17.01 -12.02
C ARG A 5 -22.02 16.54 -11.69
N GLY A 6 -22.26 16.04 -10.48
CA GLY A 6 -23.57 15.52 -10.05
C GLY A 6 -23.94 14.17 -10.70
N HIS A 7 -22.99 13.50 -11.35
CA HIS A 7 -23.21 12.21 -12.02
C HIS A 7 -22.89 11.00 -11.13
N ALA A 8 -22.46 11.25 -9.89
CA ALA A 8 -22.31 10.21 -8.88
C ALA A 8 -22.84 10.72 -7.55
N GLN A 9 -23.63 9.91 -6.84
CA GLN A 9 -24.03 10.22 -5.47
C GLN A 9 -22.95 9.74 -4.50
N PRO A 10 -22.72 10.44 -3.37
CA PRO A 10 -21.93 9.91 -2.28
C PRO A 10 -22.49 8.55 -1.84
N ASP A 11 -21.59 7.60 -1.55
CA ASP A 11 -21.91 6.24 -1.06
C ASP A 11 -22.54 5.25 -2.07
N ASP A 12 -22.82 5.68 -3.30
CA ASP A 12 -23.15 4.76 -4.40
C ASP A 12 -21.92 3.91 -4.78
N GLY A 13 -22.13 2.60 -4.87
CA GLY A 13 -21.14 1.65 -5.39
C GLY A 13 -21.32 1.44 -6.89
N TYR A 14 -20.41 2.00 -7.70
CA TYR A 14 -20.33 1.76 -9.14
C TYR A 14 -19.45 0.56 -9.45
N VAL A 15 -19.72 -0.11 -10.57
CA VAL A 15 -18.88 -1.19 -11.10
C VAL A 15 -18.32 -0.73 -12.45
N PHE A 16 -17.00 -0.68 -12.55
CA PHE A 16 -16.27 -0.32 -13.77
C PHE A 16 -15.66 -1.57 -14.39
N ALA A 17 -15.91 -1.79 -15.68
CA ALA A 17 -15.18 -2.80 -16.44
C ALA A 17 -13.81 -2.24 -16.86
N THR A 18 -12.74 -2.97 -16.54
CA THR A 18 -11.37 -2.62 -16.89
C THR A 18 -10.66 -3.81 -17.55
N ALA A 19 -9.48 -3.58 -18.12
CA ALA A 19 -8.63 -4.68 -18.60
C ALA A 19 -8.22 -5.67 -17.49
N ALA A 20 -8.26 -5.24 -16.22
CA ALA A 20 -7.99 -6.07 -15.05
C ALA A 20 -9.27 -6.72 -14.46
N GLY A 21 -10.41 -6.59 -15.13
CA GLY A 21 -11.71 -7.08 -14.68
C GLY A 21 -12.60 -6.00 -14.07
N LEU A 22 -13.62 -6.43 -13.34
CA LEU A 22 -14.61 -5.55 -12.71
C LEU A 22 -14.04 -4.92 -11.44
N VAL A 23 -14.07 -3.59 -11.35
CA VAL A 23 -13.64 -2.84 -10.17
C VAL A 23 -14.84 -2.14 -9.55
N ARG A 24 -15.10 -2.40 -8.27
CA ARG A 24 -16.07 -1.63 -7.48
C ARG A 24 -15.42 -0.34 -7.00
N ALA A 25 -16.07 0.79 -7.21
CA ALA A 25 -15.61 2.08 -6.73
C ALA A 25 -16.80 3.01 -6.46
N GLY A 26 -16.58 4.02 -5.65
CA GLY A 26 -17.63 4.97 -5.28
C GLY A 26 -17.06 6.34 -4.96
N ALA A 27 -17.95 7.30 -4.78
CA ALA A 27 -17.60 8.64 -4.36
C ALA A 27 -17.69 8.77 -2.83
N THR A 28 -16.81 9.59 -2.26
CA THR A 28 -16.97 10.13 -0.91
C THR A 28 -17.12 11.65 -0.99
N THR A 29 -17.48 12.30 0.12
CA THR A 29 -17.59 13.77 0.19
C THR A 29 -16.34 14.47 -0.35
N ASP A 30 -15.16 13.98 0.04
CA ASP A 30 -13.88 14.64 -0.26
C ASP A 30 -13.04 13.90 -1.31
N GLY A 31 -13.56 12.84 -1.93
CA GLY A 31 -12.79 12.02 -2.85
C GLY A 31 -13.56 10.83 -3.41
N GLY A 32 -12.95 9.66 -3.33
CA GLY A 32 -13.55 8.40 -3.77
C GLY A 32 -12.87 7.20 -3.14
N TRP A 33 -13.46 6.04 -3.34
CA TRP A 33 -12.91 4.77 -2.91
C TRP A 33 -12.95 3.75 -4.03
N PHE A 34 -12.06 2.77 -3.98
CA PHE A 34 -12.12 1.58 -4.83
C PHE A 34 -11.85 0.33 -4.00
N GLN A 35 -12.47 -0.78 -4.38
CA GLN A 35 -12.30 -2.05 -3.70
C GLN A 35 -11.04 -2.75 -4.21
N GLN A 36 -10.33 -3.39 -3.28
CA GLN A 36 -9.27 -4.36 -3.57
C GLN A 36 -9.61 -5.68 -2.89
N SER A 37 -9.04 -6.76 -3.41
CA SER A 37 -9.24 -8.11 -2.87
C SER A 37 -7.88 -8.74 -2.60
N LEU A 38 -7.78 -9.46 -1.48
CA LEU A 38 -6.61 -10.25 -1.15
C LEU A 38 -6.55 -11.47 -2.06
N GLN A 39 -5.39 -11.70 -2.68
CA GLN A 39 -5.10 -12.92 -3.41
C GLN A 39 -4.26 -13.87 -2.56
N GLN A 40 -3.11 -13.39 -2.06
CA GLN A 40 -2.15 -14.22 -1.35
C GLN A 40 -1.25 -13.38 -0.44
N ILE A 41 -0.77 -13.98 0.64
CA ILE A 41 0.30 -13.46 1.51
C ILE A 41 1.25 -14.62 1.77
N ASP A 42 2.52 -14.43 1.44
CA ASP A 42 3.56 -15.42 1.70
C ASP A 42 4.76 -14.77 2.40
N PRO A 43 5.44 -15.48 3.31
CA PRO A 43 6.74 -15.04 3.79
C PRO A 43 7.74 -14.96 2.64
N VAL A 44 8.69 -14.03 2.72
CA VAL A 44 9.74 -13.85 1.72
C VAL A 44 11.07 -13.56 2.40
N ASP A 45 12.17 -14.07 1.84
CA ASP A 45 13.51 -13.66 2.24
C ASP A 45 13.73 -12.19 1.84
N PRO A 46 13.92 -11.26 2.79
CA PRO A 46 14.07 -9.85 2.48
C PRO A 46 15.47 -9.48 1.98
N SER A 47 16.43 -10.40 1.97
CA SER A 47 17.84 -10.10 1.68
C SER A 47 18.07 -9.30 0.40
N PRO A 48 17.41 -9.60 -0.75
CA PRO A 48 17.54 -8.78 -1.96
C PRO A 48 17.05 -7.34 -1.76
N ALA A 49 15.94 -7.17 -1.03
CA ALA A 49 15.38 -5.85 -0.74
C ALA A 49 16.27 -5.05 0.21
N LEU A 50 16.83 -5.70 1.25
CA LEU A 50 17.73 -5.07 2.20
C LEU A 50 18.97 -4.53 1.48
N ALA A 51 19.58 -5.35 0.61
CA ALA A 51 20.72 -4.92 -0.20
C ALA A 51 20.37 -3.76 -1.14
N ALA A 52 19.20 -3.80 -1.79
CA ALA A 52 18.76 -2.75 -2.71
C ALA A 52 18.45 -1.40 -2.02
N LEU A 53 18.10 -1.44 -0.73
CA LEU A 53 17.72 -0.26 0.06
C LEU A 53 18.81 0.22 1.01
N GLY A 54 19.95 -0.48 1.09
CA GLY A 54 21.04 -0.17 2.01
C GLY A 54 20.67 -0.40 3.48
N LEU A 55 19.86 -1.44 3.74
CA LEU A 55 19.39 -1.82 5.06
C LEU A 55 20.12 -3.05 5.58
N THR A 56 20.11 -3.24 6.90
CA THR A 56 20.54 -4.48 7.55
C THR A 56 19.33 -5.21 8.16
N PRO A 57 19.47 -6.49 8.55
CA PRO A 57 18.41 -7.19 9.26
C PRO A 57 17.94 -6.49 10.55
N ASP A 58 18.83 -5.77 11.23
CA ASP A 58 18.53 -5.02 12.47
C ASP A 58 17.59 -3.82 12.25
N ASP A 59 17.41 -3.40 10.99
CA ASP A 59 16.44 -2.36 10.65
C ASP A 59 15.00 -2.89 10.59
N LEU A 60 14.78 -4.21 10.61
CA LEU A 60 13.46 -4.83 10.59
C LEU A 60 12.93 -5.09 12.00
N VAL A 61 11.60 -4.95 12.20
CA VAL A 61 10.90 -5.28 13.46
C VAL A 61 9.93 -6.46 13.34
N GLY A 62 9.95 -7.17 12.21
CA GLY A 62 9.09 -8.32 11.97
C GLY A 62 9.41 -9.04 10.66
N THR A 63 8.59 -10.05 10.36
CA THR A 63 8.75 -10.86 9.15
C THR A 63 8.32 -10.08 7.91
N SER A 64 9.18 -10.07 6.89
CA SER A 64 8.82 -9.51 5.59
C SER A 64 7.93 -10.49 4.81
N SER A 65 7.00 -9.95 4.04
CA SER A 65 6.06 -10.76 3.26
C SER A 65 5.85 -10.18 1.87
N ASN A 66 5.56 -11.07 0.93
CA ASN A 66 4.94 -10.69 -0.32
C ASN A 66 3.43 -10.76 -0.14
N ALA A 67 2.75 -9.62 -0.30
CA ALA A 67 1.29 -9.55 -0.26
C ALA A 67 0.76 -9.12 -1.63
N ALA A 68 -0.21 -9.89 -2.15
CA ALA A 68 -0.83 -9.66 -3.44
C ALA A 68 -2.26 -9.12 -3.27
N ALA A 69 -2.42 -7.83 -3.53
CA ALA A 69 -3.70 -7.20 -3.85
C ALA A 69 -3.56 -6.67 -5.27
N PRO A 70 -4.29 -7.23 -6.25
CA PRO A 70 -3.92 -7.51 -7.67
C PRO A 70 -2.46 -7.55 -8.16
N ARG A 71 -1.49 -7.01 -7.44
CA ARG A 71 -0.07 -6.98 -7.77
C ARG A 71 0.72 -7.22 -6.49
N THR A 72 1.68 -8.13 -6.54
CA THR A 72 2.54 -8.44 -5.40
C THR A 72 3.39 -7.23 -5.00
N LYS A 73 3.41 -6.93 -3.70
CA LYS A 73 4.33 -5.97 -3.08
C LYS A 73 5.11 -6.67 -1.98
N THR A 74 6.39 -6.35 -1.89
CA THR A 74 7.25 -6.84 -0.81
C THR A 74 7.19 -5.85 0.34
N LEU A 75 6.58 -6.26 1.45
CA LEU A 75 6.38 -5.47 2.64
C LEU A 75 7.60 -5.62 3.56
N LEU A 76 8.19 -4.50 3.97
CA LEU A 76 9.38 -4.48 4.85
C LEU A 76 9.04 -3.68 6.12
N PRO A 77 8.81 -4.34 7.27
CA PRO A 77 8.48 -3.68 8.52
C PRO A 77 9.73 -3.04 9.14
N LEU A 78 9.93 -1.74 8.92
CA LEU A 78 11.09 -1.01 9.43
C LEU A 78 10.87 -0.54 10.87
N ARG A 79 11.96 -0.51 11.64
CA ARG A 79 11.95 -0.17 13.07
C ARG A 79 11.45 1.21 13.42
N ASN A 80 11.57 2.20 12.53
CA ASN A 80 11.04 3.55 12.73
C ASN A 80 11.04 4.38 11.43
N THR A 81 10.36 5.52 11.49
CA THR A 81 10.25 6.47 10.37
C THR A 81 11.57 7.15 10.00
N ALA A 82 12.54 7.22 10.92
CA ALA A 82 13.85 7.80 10.60
C ALA A 82 14.63 6.92 9.61
N VAL A 83 14.63 5.60 9.81
CA VAL A 83 15.20 4.63 8.84
C VAL A 83 14.47 4.73 7.50
N LEU A 84 13.13 4.72 7.51
CA LEU A 84 12.30 4.82 6.30
C LEU A 84 12.59 6.08 5.46
N ARG A 85 12.69 7.23 6.11
CA ARG A 85 13.01 8.52 5.45
C ARG A 85 14.47 8.58 4.99
N GLY A 86 15.35 7.84 5.65
CA GLY A 86 16.77 7.70 5.31
C GLY A 86 17.04 6.93 4.02
N LEU A 87 16.11 6.09 3.54
CA LEU A 87 16.37 5.24 2.36
C LEU A 87 16.76 6.06 1.12
N ARG A 88 17.76 5.56 0.39
CA ARG A 88 18.26 6.09 -0.89
C ARG A 88 18.26 4.97 -1.93
N PRO A 89 17.09 4.62 -2.50
CA PRO A 89 16.98 3.50 -3.43
C PRO A 89 17.74 3.79 -4.73
N HIS A 90 18.25 2.74 -5.36
CA HIS A 90 18.80 2.81 -6.71
C HIS A 90 17.92 1.99 -7.66
N ALA A 91 17.49 2.58 -8.78
CA ALA A 91 16.50 1.99 -9.68
C ALA A 91 16.85 0.56 -10.11
N ALA A 92 18.09 0.34 -10.58
CA ALA A 92 18.52 -0.98 -11.04
C ALA A 92 18.61 -2.02 -9.91
N ALA A 93 18.90 -1.59 -8.67
CA ALA A 93 18.93 -2.50 -7.52
C ALA A 93 17.52 -2.89 -7.08
N VAL A 94 16.59 -1.93 -7.07
CA VAL A 94 15.16 -2.17 -6.80
C VAL A 94 14.57 -3.12 -7.83
N GLU A 95 14.88 -2.92 -9.12
CA GLU A 95 14.39 -3.77 -10.20
C GLU A 95 14.84 -5.22 -10.06
N ARG A 96 16.14 -5.44 -9.80
CA ARG A 96 16.71 -6.78 -9.55
C ARG A 96 16.07 -7.44 -8.33
N ALA A 97 16.04 -6.75 -7.20
CA ALA A 97 15.45 -7.27 -5.98
C ALA A 97 13.97 -7.65 -6.17
N CYS A 98 13.19 -6.80 -6.84
CA CYS A 98 11.80 -7.10 -7.16
C CYS A 98 11.66 -8.34 -8.07
N THR A 99 12.55 -8.50 -9.05
CA THR A 99 12.54 -9.65 -9.96
C THR A 99 12.84 -10.95 -9.20
N GLU A 100 13.88 -10.96 -8.38
CA GLU A 100 14.27 -12.11 -7.55
C GLU A 100 13.17 -12.52 -6.57
N MET A 101 12.48 -11.55 -5.97
CA MET A 101 11.40 -11.82 -5.01
C MET A 101 10.02 -11.99 -5.64
N GLY A 102 9.88 -11.97 -6.97
CA GLY A 102 8.56 -12.06 -7.62
C GLY A 102 7.61 -10.90 -7.31
N SER A 103 8.17 -9.72 -7.01
CA SER A 103 7.45 -8.53 -6.58
C SER A 103 7.33 -7.48 -7.68
N THR A 104 6.31 -6.64 -7.60
CA THR A 104 6.13 -5.49 -8.51
C THR A 104 6.59 -4.18 -7.88
N GLY A 105 7.08 -4.23 -6.65
CA GLY A 105 7.65 -3.08 -5.97
C GLY A 105 7.91 -3.34 -4.49
N LEU A 106 8.94 -2.68 -3.96
CA LEU A 106 9.27 -2.70 -2.54
C LEU A 106 8.38 -1.69 -1.81
N TYR A 107 7.88 -2.08 -0.66
CA TYR A 107 7.00 -1.25 0.18
C TYR A 107 7.45 -1.28 1.64
N PRO A 108 8.59 -0.64 1.96
CA PRO A 108 8.98 -0.43 3.34
C PRO A 108 8.00 0.50 4.04
N TYR A 109 7.71 0.17 5.30
CA TYR A 109 6.82 0.94 6.15
C TYR A 109 7.32 0.96 7.59
N ALA A 110 6.90 1.96 8.35
CA ALA A 110 7.14 2.04 9.78
C ALA A 110 5.84 2.41 10.49
N VAL A 111 5.55 1.70 11.58
CA VAL A 111 4.38 2.00 12.42
C VAL A 111 4.63 3.29 13.19
N ILE A 112 3.71 4.24 13.09
CA ILE A 112 3.70 5.49 13.87
C ILE A 112 2.96 5.24 15.18
N THR A 113 1.77 4.66 15.06
CA THR A 113 0.92 4.18 16.14
C THR A 113 -0.02 3.11 15.57
N GLU A 114 -0.80 2.46 16.41
CA GLU A 114 -1.74 1.43 15.99
C GLU A 114 -2.67 1.92 14.86
N GLY A 115 -2.69 1.19 13.74
CA GLY A 115 -3.48 1.56 12.56
C GLY A 115 -2.97 2.76 11.77
N GLN A 116 -1.80 3.34 12.12
CA GLN A 116 -1.18 4.44 11.37
C GLN A 116 0.27 4.15 11.04
N VAL A 117 0.61 4.22 9.76
CA VAL A 117 1.98 3.94 9.27
C VAL A 117 2.46 5.06 8.36
N GLU A 118 3.78 5.18 8.25
CA GLU A 118 4.42 5.85 7.12
C GLU A 118 4.98 4.78 6.18
N ALA A 119 4.85 4.96 4.88
CA ALA A 119 5.36 4.03 3.88
C ALA A 119 6.00 4.77 2.70
N ARG A 120 6.84 4.04 1.96
CA ARG A 120 7.41 4.48 0.69
C ARG A 120 7.22 3.39 -0.35
N GLN A 121 7.04 3.76 -1.61
CA GLN A 121 6.86 2.79 -2.69
C GLN A 121 7.93 2.97 -3.75
N PHE A 122 8.75 1.93 -3.95
CA PHE A 122 9.71 1.83 -5.03
C PHE A 122 9.24 0.81 -6.07
N PRO A 123 8.77 1.23 -7.26
CA PRO A 123 8.22 0.30 -8.24
C PRO A 123 9.35 -0.47 -8.92
N ARG A 124 9.09 -1.72 -9.34
CA ARG A 124 10.08 -2.51 -10.10
C ARG A 124 10.50 -1.79 -11.39
N ALA A 125 9.52 -1.35 -12.18
CA ALA A 125 9.73 -0.73 -13.48
C ALA A 125 8.48 0.07 -13.89
N SER A 126 8.40 1.34 -13.47
CA SER A 126 7.26 2.23 -13.77
C SER A 126 7.66 3.56 -14.42
N GLY A 127 8.93 3.72 -14.80
CA GLY A 127 9.45 4.96 -15.40
C GLY A 127 9.80 6.06 -14.39
N TYR A 128 9.60 5.82 -13.10
CA TYR A 128 10.00 6.67 -11.99
C TYR A 128 10.47 5.82 -10.81
N LEU A 129 11.32 6.39 -9.95
CA LEU A 129 11.96 5.67 -8.85
C LEU A 129 11.05 5.48 -7.64
N GLU A 130 10.20 6.47 -7.34
CA GLU A 130 9.34 6.47 -6.15
C GLU A 130 7.95 7.04 -6.51
N ASP A 131 6.89 6.39 -6.02
CA ASP A 131 5.52 6.84 -6.16
C ASP A 131 5.06 7.62 -4.91
N PRO A 132 4.51 8.84 -5.02
CA PRO A 132 4.03 9.59 -3.85
C PRO A 132 2.79 8.97 -3.17
N ALA A 133 1.97 8.18 -3.87
CA ALA A 133 0.77 7.56 -3.29
C ALA A 133 0.34 6.30 -4.05
N THR A 134 0.40 5.13 -3.41
CA THR A 134 0.15 3.84 -4.08
C THR A 134 -0.93 3.03 -3.37
N GLY A 135 -2.19 3.22 -3.77
CA GLY A 135 -3.34 2.55 -3.13
C GLY A 135 -3.28 1.02 -3.14
N ILE A 136 -2.79 0.43 -4.23
CA ILE A 136 -2.62 -1.04 -4.33
C ILE A 136 -1.59 -1.59 -3.34
N ALA A 137 -0.55 -0.83 -3.02
CA ALA A 137 0.46 -1.22 -2.04
C ALA A 137 -0.05 -1.03 -0.61
N ALA A 138 -0.80 0.05 -0.35
CA ALA A 138 -1.50 0.24 0.91
C ALA A 138 -2.51 -0.90 1.19
N ALA A 139 -3.23 -1.39 0.17
CA ALA A 139 -4.11 -2.55 0.29
C ALA A 139 -3.36 -3.84 0.64
N ALA A 140 -2.22 -4.10 -0.02
CA ALA A 140 -1.38 -5.25 0.27
C ALA A 140 -0.88 -5.21 1.73
N LEU A 141 -0.43 -4.05 2.21
CA LEU A 141 -0.02 -3.84 3.60
C LEU A 141 -1.17 -4.06 4.59
N PHE A 142 -2.35 -3.52 4.28
CA PHE A 142 -3.55 -3.72 5.09
C PHE A 142 -3.86 -5.20 5.30
N PHE A 143 -3.85 -6.01 4.24
CA PHE A 143 -4.15 -7.43 4.38
C PHE A 143 -3.09 -8.18 5.20
N ALA A 144 -1.82 -7.84 5.05
CA ALA A 144 -0.74 -8.43 5.84
C ALA A 144 -0.88 -8.12 7.33
N LEU A 145 -1.09 -6.86 7.68
CA LEU A 145 -1.29 -6.44 9.08
C LEU A 145 -2.58 -7.01 9.69
N ALA A 146 -3.65 -7.14 8.89
CA ALA A 146 -4.88 -7.77 9.37
C ALA A 146 -4.72 -9.28 9.58
N ALA A 147 -3.90 -9.95 8.78
CA ALA A 147 -3.57 -11.36 8.95
C ALA A 147 -2.68 -11.63 10.16
N SER A 148 -1.79 -10.70 10.53
CA SER A 148 -0.94 -10.78 11.73
C SER A 148 -1.66 -10.34 13.02
N GLY A 149 -2.89 -9.83 12.94
CA GLY A 149 -3.65 -9.34 14.08
C GLY A 149 -3.29 -7.92 14.52
N GLU A 150 -2.50 -7.20 13.73
CA GLU A 150 -2.01 -5.83 14.00
C GLU A 150 -3.01 -4.73 13.57
N LEU A 151 -4.21 -5.11 13.12
CA LEU A 151 -5.30 -4.19 12.73
C LEU A 151 -6.63 -4.54 13.40
N PRO A 152 -6.80 -4.31 14.72
CA PRO A 152 -8.01 -4.73 15.43
C PRO A 152 -9.27 -3.96 15.02
N ARG A 153 -9.13 -2.74 14.50
CA ARG A 153 -10.26 -1.91 14.03
C ARG A 153 -10.59 -2.12 12.55
N GLY A 154 -9.81 -2.92 11.84
CA GLY A 154 -9.97 -3.11 10.39
C GLY A 154 -9.80 -1.82 9.57
N VAL A 155 -9.04 -0.84 10.08
CA VAL A 155 -8.75 0.43 9.40
C VAL A 155 -7.25 0.71 9.49
N LEU A 156 -6.63 1.01 8.36
CA LEU A 156 -5.23 1.41 8.23
C LEU A 156 -5.14 2.78 7.56
N GLN A 157 -4.39 3.69 8.17
CA GLN A 157 -4.00 4.97 7.58
C GLN A 157 -2.53 4.94 7.19
N VAL A 158 -2.26 5.19 5.90
CA VAL A 158 -0.92 5.18 5.33
C VAL A 158 -0.54 6.59 4.90
N ARG A 159 0.51 7.13 5.52
CA ARG A 159 1.18 8.36 5.07
C ARG A 159 2.26 7.97 4.05
N GLN A 160 2.17 8.47 2.83
CA GLN A 160 3.13 8.19 1.76
C GLN A 160 3.60 9.49 1.09
N GLY A 161 4.78 9.48 0.45
CA GLY A 161 5.31 10.63 -0.29
C GLY A 161 5.92 11.73 0.58
N VAL A 162 6.02 11.52 1.91
CA VAL A 162 6.60 12.48 2.87
C VAL A 162 8.05 12.83 2.51
N ALA A 163 8.89 11.82 2.25
CA ALA A 163 10.29 12.00 1.86
C ALA A 163 10.47 12.71 0.50
N MET A 164 9.43 12.69 -0.34
CA MET A 164 9.40 13.37 -1.65
C MET A 164 8.87 14.82 -1.56
N GLY A 165 8.45 15.28 -0.37
CA GLY A 165 7.75 16.56 -0.22
C GLY A 165 6.33 16.57 -0.81
N ARG A 166 5.75 15.39 -1.09
CA ARG A 166 4.42 15.20 -1.70
C ARG A 166 3.53 14.34 -0.81
N PRO A 167 3.25 14.77 0.43
CA PRO A 167 2.56 13.94 1.41
C PRO A 167 1.13 13.63 0.97
N SER A 168 0.79 12.34 1.02
CA SER A 168 -0.55 11.81 0.76
C SER A 168 -1.01 10.97 1.95
N LEU A 169 -2.31 11.00 2.23
CA LEU A 169 -2.96 10.12 3.21
C LEU A 169 -3.89 9.16 2.47
N ILE A 170 -3.59 7.87 2.57
CA ILE A 170 -4.40 6.78 2.04
C ILE A 170 -5.07 6.10 3.22
N THR A 171 -6.38 5.89 3.15
CA THR A 171 -7.12 5.12 4.15
C THR A 171 -7.57 3.80 3.54
N VAL A 172 -7.37 2.72 4.27
CA VAL A 172 -7.76 1.37 3.86
C VAL A 172 -8.63 0.77 4.93
N GLU A 173 -9.83 0.34 4.56
CA GLU A 173 -10.84 -0.16 5.49
C GLU A 173 -11.31 -1.55 5.08
N ALA A 174 -11.55 -2.44 6.05
CA ALA A 174 -12.08 -3.78 5.80
C ALA A 174 -13.38 -3.71 4.99
N GLY A 175 -13.48 -4.54 3.96
CA GLY A 175 -14.71 -4.73 3.19
C GLY A 175 -15.57 -5.85 3.79
N GLY A 176 -16.89 -5.65 3.82
CA GLY A 176 -17.84 -6.62 4.35
C GLY A 176 -18.01 -6.55 5.87
N GLN A 177 -18.56 -7.60 6.47
CA GLN A 177 -18.94 -7.63 7.90
C GLN A 177 -17.80 -8.14 8.83
N SER A 178 -16.75 -8.76 8.30
CA SER A 178 -15.65 -9.29 9.12
C SER A 178 -14.45 -8.35 9.12
N HIS A 179 -14.14 -7.81 10.30
CA HIS A 179 -12.90 -7.07 10.54
C HIS A 179 -11.71 -8.00 10.83
N HIS A 180 -11.98 -9.24 11.24
CA HIS A 180 -10.96 -10.26 11.44
C HIS A 180 -10.70 -10.98 10.11
N GLN A 181 -9.47 -10.86 9.59
CA GLN A 181 -9.02 -11.44 8.32
C GLN A 181 -9.88 -11.06 7.10
N PRO A 182 -9.99 -9.76 6.79
CA PRO A 182 -10.75 -9.28 5.64
C PRO A 182 -10.17 -9.82 4.33
N ARG A 183 -11.04 -10.29 3.43
CA ARG A 183 -10.67 -10.71 2.06
C ARG A 183 -10.80 -9.59 1.04
N THR A 184 -11.48 -8.51 1.40
CA THR A 184 -11.63 -7.31 0.60
C THR A 184 -11.37 -6.07 1.45
N CYS A 185 -10.97 -4.97 0.83
CA CYS A 185 -10.84 -3.68 1.48
C CYS A 185 -11.27 -2.55 0.56
N ARG A 186 -11.68 -1.42 1.14
CA ARG A 186 -11.88 -0.15 0.43
C ARG A 186 -10.63 0.69 0.62
N VAL A 187 -10.04 1.13 -0.48
CA VAL A 187 -8.94 2.09 -0.49
C VAL A 187 -9.52 3.45 -0.85
N SER A 188 -9.30 4.44 0.00
CA SER A 188 -9.84 5.79 -0.14
C SER A 188 -8.78 6.86 0.14
N GLY A 189 -9.07 8.08 -0.29
CA GLY A 189 -8.24 9.25 -0.03
C GLY A 189 -8.96 10.52 -0.49
N ALA A 190 -8.67 11.63 0.20
CA ALA A 190 -9.18 12.94 -0.22
C ALA A 190 -8.46 13.40 -1.50
N VAL A 191 -9.20 13.96 -2.44
CA VAL A 191 -8.66 14.49 -3.70
C VAL A 191 -8.81 16.00 -3.69
N ARG A 192 -7.67 16.71 -3.66
CA ARG A 192 -7.61 18.16 -3.79
C ARG A 192 -6.88 18.51 -5.09
N PHE A 193 -7.53 19.29 -5.95
CA PHE A 193 -6.86 19.92 -7.09
C PHE A 193 -6.17 21.18 -6.57
N ALA A 194 -4.88 21.32 -6.87
CA ALA A 194 -4.17 22.58 -6.67
C ALA A 194 -4.68 23.64 -7.66
#